data_AF-A0A3C1YS33-F1
#
_entry.id   AF-A0A3C1YS33-F1
#
_cell.length_a   1.000
_cell.length_b   1.000
_cell.length_c   1.000
_cell.angle_alpha   90.00
_cell.angle_beta   90.00
_cell.angle_gamma   90.00
#
_symmetry.space_group_name_H-M   'P 1'
#
loop_
_entity.id
_entity.type
_entity.pdbx_description
1 polymer ?
#
loop_
_entity_poly.entity_id
_entity_poly.type
_entity_poly.pdbx_seq_one_letter_code
_entity_poly.pdbx_strand_id
1 'polypeptide(L)'
;RLSLTSFSQILISDRENLTLRITSTSSQGTYNGKLKQRTYIYEIHSVGKRPFELKYNNRLWEGKKTYAMFRRGENSFYFDPVLQKLFVQIKTHTDQGTEIIIPRIALKNNK
;
A
#
# COMPACT_ATOMS: atom_id res chain seq x y z
N ARG A 1 -11.63 -25.59 3.97
CA ARG A 1 -10.62 -24.99 4.88
C ARG A 1 -10.42 -23.54 4.47
N LEU A 2 -10.56 -22.60 5.42
CA LEU A 2 -10.64 -21.14 5.16
C LEU A 2 -9.32 -20.56 4.62
N SER A 3 -9.45 -19.78 3.56
CA SER A 3 -8.39 -19.02 2.87
C SER A 3 -8.33 -17.61 3.45
N LEU A 4 -7.66 -17.41 4.59
CA LEU A 4 -7.55 -16.07 5.16
C LEU A 4 -6.23 -15.43 4.74
N THR A 5 -6.33 -14.50 3.79
CA THR A 5 -5.30 -13.47 3.56
C THR A 5 -5.25 -12.61 4.82
N SER A 6 -4.11 -12.56 5.49
CA SER A 6 -3.91 -11.63 6.60
C SER A 6 -3.29 -10.34 6.09
N PHE A 7 -3.67 -9.23 6.71
CA PHE A 7 -3.10 -7.92 6.49
C PHE A 7 -2.51 -7.43 7.82
N SER A 8 -1.33 -6.85 7.78
CA SER A 8 -0.73 -6.23 8.95
C SER A 8 -0.03 -4.94 8.56
N GLN A 9 0.08 -4.04 9.53
CA GLN A 9 0.82 -2.79 9.36
C GLN A 9 1.65 -2.52 10.61
N ILE A 10 2.82 -1.93 10.41
CA ILE A 10 3.68 -1.46 11.48
C ILE A 10 4.22 -0.08 11.13
N LEU A 11 4.29 0.79 12.14
CA LEU A 11 4.94 2.08 12.04
C LEU A 11 6.29 1.97 12.75
N ILE A 12 7.36 2.12 11.99
CA ILE A 12 8.74 2.03 12.48
C ILE A 12 9.24 3.45 12.64
N SER A 13 9.62 3.83 13.86
CA SER A 13 10.22 5.13 14.15
C SER A 13 11.72 4.98 14.30
N ASP A 14 12.48 5.70 13.48
CA ASP A 14 13.94 5.83 13.62
C ASP A 14 14.33 7.31 13.69
N ARG A 15 14.73 7.73 14.90
CA ARG A 15 15.04 9.13 15.29
C ARG A 15 13.90 10.09 14.95
N GLU A 16 13.90 10.62 13.72
CA GLU A 16 12.96 11.61 13.20
C GLU A 16 12.13 11.10 12.00
N ASN A 17 12.42 9.90 11.51
CA ASN A 17 11.76 9.34 10.35
C ASN A 17 10.78 8.25 10.77
N LEU A 18 9.53 8.39 10.32
CA LEU A 18 8.54 7.34 10.41
C LEU A 18 8.51 6.56 9.09
N THR A 19 8.52 5.24 9.18
CA THR A 19 8.34 4.35 8.04
C THR A 19 7.11 3.50 8.28
N LEU A 20 6.13 3.62 7.39
CA LEU A 20 4.98 2.73 7.39
C LEU A 20 5.31 1.51 6.55
N ARG A 21 5.19 0.32 7.15
CA ARG A 21 5.27 -0.96 6.44
C ARG A 21 3.92 -1.65 6.52
N ILE A 22 3.37 -2.01 5.36
CA ILE A 22 2.13 -2.78 5.23
C ILE A 22 2.49 -4.10 4.59
N THR A 23 2.07 -5.20 5.20
CA THR A 23 2.24 -6.53 4.61
C THR A 23 0.90 -7.22 4.45
N SER A 24 0.78 -8.03 3.40
CA SER A 24 -0.28 -9.01 3.32
C SER A 24 0.27 -10.37 2.94
N THR A 25 -0.24 -11.42 3.56
CA THR A 25 0.16 -12.79 3.25
C THR A 25 -0.48 -13.28 1.96
N SER A 26 0.07 -14.36 1.40
CA SER A 26 -0.60 -15.06 0.30
C SER A 26 -1.89 -15.70 0.77
N SER A 27 -2.86 -15.81 -0.12
CA SER A 27 -4.11 -16.52 0.19
C SER A 27 -3.85 -18.02 0.14
N GLN A 28 -4.16 -18.72 1.22
CA GLN A 28 -3.91 -20.16 1.34
C GLN A 28 -5.07 -20.99 0.77
N GLY A 29 -4.79 -22.21 0.30
CA GLY A 29 -5.80 -23.18 -0.18
C GLY A 29 -5.91 -23.30 -1.70
N THR A 30 -6.55 -24.40 -2.15
CA THR A 30 -6.56 -24.89 -3.54
C THR A 30 -7.97 -25.16 -4.10
N TYR A 31 -8.97 -24.38 -3.68
CA TYR A 31 -10.36 -24.60 -4.09
C TYR A 31 -10.66 -24.10 -5.51
N ASN A 32 -11.60 -24.77 -6.19
CA ASN A 32 -12.10 -24.35 -7.50
C ASN A 32 -12.75 -22.95 -7.41
N GLY A 33 -12.33 -22.04 -8.30
CA GLY A 33 -12.77 -20.64 -8.29
C GLY A 33 -11.83 -19.69 -7.55
N LYS A 34 -10.69 -20.14 -7.03
CA LYS A 34 -9.66 -19.25 -6.49
C LYS A 34 -9.16 -18.29 -7.59
N LEU A 35 -9.30 -16.98 -7.34
CA LEU A 35 -8.77 -15.95 -8.24
C LEU A 35 -7.25 -16.11 -8.37
N LYS A 36 -6.72 -16.03 -9.60
CA LYS A 36 -5.26 -16.04 -9.84
C LYS A 36 -4.58 -14.73 -9.45
N GLN A 37 -5.32 -13.62 -9.54
CA GLN A 37 -4.83 -12.27 -9.26
C GLN A 37 -5.88 -11.43 -8.55
N ARG A 38 -5.43 -10.45 -7.77
CA ARG A 38 -6.26 -9.45 -7.10
C ARG A 38 -5.64 -8.08 -7.27
N THR A 39 -6.49 -7.06 -7.29
CA THR A 39 -6.08 -5.66 -7.18
C THR A 39 -6.54 -5.14 -5.82
N TYR A 40 -5.59 -4.75 -4.97
CA TYR A 40 -5.87 -4.11 -3.69
C TYR A 40 -5.71 -2.61 -3.83
N ILE A 41 -6.57 -1.86 -3.14
CA ILE A 41 -6.45 -0.41 -2.98
C ILE A 41 -6.36 -0.13 -1.49
N TYR A 42 -5.19 0.33 -1.06
CA TYR A 42 -4.95 0.75 0.31
C TYR A 42 -5.21 2.25 0.42
N GLU A 43 -6.02 2.62 1.41
CA GLU A 43 -6.19 4.01 1.82
C GLU A 43 -5.45 4.24 3.12
N ILE A 44 -4.45 5.12 3.09
CA ILE A 44 -3.67 5.48 4.27
C ILE A 44 -4.07 6.90 4.65
N HIS A 45 -4.67 7.00 5.82
CA HIS A 45 -5.27 8.23 6.33
C HIS A 45 -4.26 9.07 7.10
N SER A 46 -4.59 10.34 7.31
CA SER A 46 -3.80 11.27 8.12
C SER A 46 -2.36 11.41 7.63
N VAL A 47 -2.14 11.37 6.31
CA VAL A 47 -0.83 11.59 5.70
C VAL A 47 -0.63 13.10 5.54
N GLY A 48 0.25 13.67 6.34
CA GLY A 48 0.49 15.11 6.41
C GLY A 48 1.20 15.69 5.19
N LYS A 49 1.99 14.89 4.46
CA LYS A 49 2.65 15.31 3.23
C LYS A 49 2.79 14.17 2.23
N ARG A 50 2.83 14.51 0.95
CA ARG A 50 3.10 13.55 -0.13
C ARG A 50 4.40 12.79 0.13
N PRO A 51 4.39 11.45 0.18
CA PRO A 51 5.62 10.67 0.21
C PRO A 51 6.41 10.85 -1.10
N PHE A 52 7.72 10.93 -0.99
CA PHE A 52 8.61 11.03 -2.15
C PHE A 52 8.66 9.73 -2.94
N GLU A 53 8.70 8.60 -2.23
CA GLU A 53 8.83 7.28 -2.79
C GLU A 53 7.96 6.26 -2.02
N LEU A 54 7.65 5.17 -2.70
CA LEU A 54 7.04 3.98 -2.12
C LEU A 54 7.78 2.78 -2.69
N LYS A 55 8.05 1.76 -1.86
CA LYS A 55 8.62 0.49 -2.30
C LYS A 55 7.57 -0.59 -2.23
N TYR A 56 7.45 -1.37 -3.30
CA TYR A 56 6.65 -2.59 -3.35
C TYR A 56 7.56 -3.78 -3.65
N ASN A 57 7.65 -4.74 -2.73
CA ASN A 57 8.56 -5.90 -2.86
C ASN A 57 9.96 -5.47 -3.36
N ASN A 58 10.55 -4.47 -2.71
CA ASN A 58 11.84 -3.83 -3.03
C ASN A 58 11.93 -3.01 -4.33
N ARG A 59 10.86 -2.91 -5.12
CA ARG A 59 10.83 -2.03 -6.31
C ARG A 59 10.30 -0.64 -5.94
N LEU A 60 11.07 0.40 -6.29
CA LEU A 60 10.65 1.78 -6.15
C LEU A 60 9.56 2.14 -7.16
N TRP A 61 8.50 2.78 -6.68
CA TRP A 61 7.43 3.33 -7.49
C TRP A 61 7.40 4.85 -7.36
N GLU A 62 6.99 5.49 -8.46
CA GLU A 62 6.75 6.92 -8.51
C GLU A 62 5.26 7.24 -8.38
N GLY A 63 4.96 8.29 -7.62
CA GLY A 63 3.59 8.74 -7.38
C GLY A 63 2.98 9.39 -8.61
N LYS A 64 1.72 9.07 -8.90
CA LYS A 64 0.95 9.69 -9.97
C LYS A 64 0.48 11.08 -9.55
N LYS A 65 0.28 11.96 -10.54
CA LYS A 65 -0.11 13.36 -10.32
C LYS A 65 -1.60 13.52 -10.01
N THR A 66 -2.44 12.61 -10.51
CA THR A 66 -3.90 12.67 -10.35
C THR A 66 -4.48 11.31 -9.97
N TYR A 67 -5.65 11.32 -9.34
CA TYR A 67 -6.40 10.10 -9.02
C TYR A 67 -6.72 9.27 -10.28
N ALA A 68 -7.07 9.93 -11.39
CA ALA A 68 -7.37 9.25 -12.66
C ALA A 68 -6.14 8.51 -13.24
N MET A 69 -4.94 9.13 -13.18
CA MET A 69 -3.70 8.47 -13.59
C MET A 69 -3.37 7.27 -12.69
N PHE A 70 -3.63 7.40 -11.39
CA PHE A 70 -3.48 6.33 -10.40
C PHE A 70 -4.39 5.13 -10.72
N ARG A 71 -5.69 5.36 -10.96
CA ARG A 71 -6.65 4.27 -11.22
C ARG A 71 -6.36 3.49 -12.49
N ARG A 72 -5.74 4.12 -13.50
CA ARG A 72 -5.34 3.47 -14.75
C ARG A 72 -4.04 2.68 -14.65
N GLY A 73 -3.23 2.90 -13.62
CA GLY A 73 -1.95 2.19 -13.42
C GLY A 73 -2.10 0.93 -12.57
N GLU A 74 -1.52 -0.20 -12.97
CA GLU A 74 -1.68 -1.47 -12.23
C GLU A 74 -1.02 -1.47 -10.84
N ASN A 75 0.04 -0.68 -10.69
CA ASN A 75 0.93 -0.66 -9.53
C ASN A 75 1.39 0.78 -9.32
N SER A 76 0.64 1.55 -8.52
CA SER A 76 0.86 2.99 -8.42
C SER A 76 0.31 3.57 -7.12
N PHE A 77 0.72 4.79 -6.80
CA PHE A 77 0.15 5.54 -5.68
C PHE A 77 -0.19 6.97 -6.07
N TYR A 78 -1.11 7.57 -5.33
CA TYR A 78 -1.51 8.96 -5.47
C TYR A 78 -1.78 9.53 -4.08
N PHE A 79 -1.27 10.73 -3.82
CA PHE A 79 -1.55 11.46 -2.59
C PHE A 79 -2.58 12.55 -2.89
N ASP A 80 -3.67 12.54 -2.16
CA ASP A 80 -4.66 13.61 -2.18
C ASP A 80 -4.36 14.61 -1.06
N PRO A 81 -3.91 15.83 -1.39
CA PRO A 81 -3.57 16.84 -0.39
C PRO A 81 -4.80 17.43 0.32
N VAL A 82 -5.97 17.39 -0.31
CA VAL A 82 -7.22 17.93 0.26
C VAL A 82 -7.75 16.96 1.31
N LEU A 83 -7.78 15.67 0.98
CA LEU A 83 -8.23 14.63 1.90
C LEU A 83 -7.14 14.18 2.89
N GLN A 84 -5.88 14.57 2.65
CA GLN A 84 -4.71 14.10 3.40
C GLN A 84 -4.63 12.57 3.44
N LYS A 85 -4.92 11.95 2.29
CA LYS A 85 -4.94 10.49 2.09
C LYS A 85 -3.92 10.07 1.05
N LEU A 86 -3.22 8.98 1.32
CA LEU A 86 -2.39 8.29 0.34
C LEU A 86 -3.12 7.04 -0.13
N PHE A 87 -3.36 6.95 -1.43
CA PHE A 87 -3.92 5.80 -2.10
C PHE A 87 -2.80 4.97 -2.72
N VAL A 88 -2.80 3.65 -2.51
CA VAL A 88 -1.84 2.73 -3.12
C VAL A 88 -2.61 1.59 -3.78
N GLN A 89 -2.39 1.36 -5.07
CA GLN A 89 -3.03 0.31 -5.86
C GLN A 89 -1.98 -0.73 -6.22
N ILE A 90 -2.28 -1.99 -5.94
CA ILE A 90 -1.38 -3.11 -6.15
C ILE A 90 -2.12 -4.24 -6.82
N LYS A 91 -1.64 -4.63 -8.00
CA LYS A 91 -2.03 -5.86 -8.67
C LYS A 91 -1.03 -6.96 -8.32
N THR A 92 -1.49 -8.01 -7.64
CA THR A 92 -0.65 -9.12 -7.17
C THR A 92 -1.29 -10.47 -7.48
N HIS A 93 -0.46 -11.50 -7.56
CA HIS A 93 -0.92 -12.88 -7.57
C HIS A 93 -1.49 -13.25 -6.19
N THR A 94 -2.57 -14.02 -6.19
CA THR A 94 -3.26 -14.42 -4.96
C THR A 94 -2.39 -15.32 -4.07
N ASP A 95 -1.41 -16.01 -4.67
CA ASP A 95 -0.44 -16.90 -4.00
C ASP A 95 0.84 -16.18 -3.57
N GLN A 96 0.91 -14.86 -3.76
CA GLN A 96 2.08 -14.05 -3.43
C GLN A 96 1.77 -13.11 -2.27
N GLY A 97 2.66 -13.10 -1.26
CA GLY A 97 2.63 -12.07 -0.23
C GLY A 97 3.11 -10.71 -0.79
N THR A 98 2.63 -9.62 -0.21
CA THR A 98 3.03 -8.28 -0.62
C THR A 98 3.59 -7.50 0.55
N GLU A 99 4.63 -6.73 0.28
CA GLU A 99 5.16 -5.73 1.20
C GLU A 99 5.15 -4.36 0.52
N ILE A 100 4.57 -3.38 1.23
CA ILE A 100 4.58 -1.97 0.90
C ILE A 100 5.40 -1.27 1.98
N ILE A 101 6.42 -0.53 1.57
CA ILE A 101 7.20 0.32 2.48
C ILE A 101 7.06 1.76 2.01
N ILE A 102 6.68 2.63 2.93
CA ILE A 102 6.57 4.08 2.70
C ILE A 102 7.55 4.76 3.67
N PRO A 103 8.78 5.03 3.21
CA PRO A 103 9.79 5.69 4.02
C PRO A 103 9.42 7.15 4.27
N ARG A 104 9.78 7.65 5.45
CA ARG A 104 9.65 9.08 5.81
C ARG A 104 8.22 9.61 5.65
N ILE A 105 7.23 8.77 5.98
CA ILE A 105 5.83 9.17 5.98
C ILE A 105 5.63 10.26 7.03
N ALA A 106 5.09 11.41 6.64
CA ALA A 106 4.65 12.40 7.62
C ALA A 106 3.19 12.11 7.95
N LEU A 107 2.89 11.95 9.23
CA LEU A 107 1.52 11.86 9.71
C LEU A 107 1.05 13.24 10.15
N LYS A 108 -0.24 13.52 9.99
CA LYS A 108 -0.88 14.73 10.51
C LYS A 108 -0.85 14.68 12.03
N ASN A 109 -0.34 15.74 12.66
CA ASN A 109 -0.55 15.95 14.09
C ASN A 109 -2.01 16.34 14.29
N ASN A 110 -2.80 15.44 14.87
CA ASN A 110 -4.09 15.80 15.45
C ASN A 110 -3.81 16.43 16.81
N LYS A 111 -3.51 17.74 16.81
CA LYS A 111 -3.61 18.58 18.01
C LYS A 111 -5.00 19.15 18.07
#